data_AF-A0A6B3C9A9-F1
#
_entry.id   AF-A0A6B3C9A9-F1
#
_cell.length_a   1.000
_cell.length_b   1.000
_cell.length_c   1.000
_cell.angle_alpha   90.00
_cell.angle_beta   90.00
_cell.angle_gamma   90.00
#
_symmetry.space_group_name_H-M   'P 1'
#
loop_
_entity.id
_entity.type
_entity.pdbx_description
1 polymer ?
#
loop_
_entity_poly.entity_id
_entity_poly.type
_entity_poly.pdbx_seq_one_letter_code
_entity_poly.pdbx_strand_id
1 'polypeptide(L)'
;RNYAHVDAPGHADYIKNMITGAAQMDGAILVVAATDGPMAQTREHVLLARQVGVPYLLVALNKSDMVDDEEILELVEMEVRELLSSQEFDGDNAPVIRVSGLKALEGDPQWVKSVEDLLDAVDENVPDPVRDIDKPFLMPIEDVFTITGRGTVVTGRVERGQLKVNEEVEIVGIK
;
A
#
# COMPACT_ATOMS: atom_id res chain seq x y z
N ARG A 1 13.86 4.66 4.71
CA ARG A 1 12.88 5.28 5.65
C ARG A 1 12.41 4.27 6.70
N ASN A 2 11.48 4.64 7.60
CA ASN A 2 10.76 3.66 8.44
C ASN A 2 9.36 3.45 7.85
N TYR A 3 8.99 2.20 7.60
CA TYR A 3 7.74 1.83 6.93
C TYR A 3 6.80 1.10 7.88
N ALA A 4 5.51 1.42 7.79
CA ALA A 4 4.43 0.58 8.30
C ALA A 4 3.76 -0.05 7.08
N HIS A 5 3.82 -1.38 6.97
CA HIS A 5 3.24 -2.12 5.85
C HIS A 5 1.94 -2.78 6.32
N VAL A 6 0.86 -2.58 5.57
CA VAL A 6 -0.43 -3.25 5.77
C VAL A 6 -0.74 -4.06 4.52
N ASP A 7 -1.00 -5.36 4.69
CA ASP A 7 -1.44 -6.23 3.60
C ASP A 7 -2.96 -6.12 3.44
N ALA A 8 -3.41 -5.79 2.22
CA ALA A 8 -4.82 -5.58 1.88
C ALA A 8 -5.31 -6.74 0.99
N PRO A 9 -6.20 -7.62 1.48
CA PRO A 9 -6.53 -8.84 0.74
C PRO A 9 -7.29 -8.56 -0.56
N GLY A 10 -7.06 -9.44 -1.53
CA GLY A 10 -7.59 -9.30 -2.89
C GLY A 10 -9.10 -9.53 -3.05
N HIS A 11 -9.73 -10.18 -2.07
CA HIS A 11 -11.08 -10.69 -2.20
C HIS A 11 -12.13 -9.66 -1.76
N ALA A 12 -13.28 -9.62 -2.45
CA ALA A 12 -14.36 -8.66 -2.23
C ALA A 12 -14.81 -8.54 -0.76
N ASP A 13 -14.73 -9.65 -0.01
CA ASP A 13 -15.08 -9.70 1.41
C ASP A 13 -14.16 -8.88 2.33
N TYR A 14 -12.94 -8.55 1.87
CA TYR A 14 -11.95 -7.78 2.63
C TYR A 14 -11.81 -6.33 2.16
N ILE A 15 -12.65 -5.89 1.22
CA ILE A 15 -12.72 -4.48 0.79
C ILE A 15 -12.97 -3.56 1.99
N LYS A 16 -13.70 -4.01 3.01
CA LYS A 16 -13.91 -3.22 4.24
C LYS A 16 -12.59 -2.90 4.97
N ASN A 17 -11.69 -3.89 5.07
CA ASN A 17 -10.39 -3.71 5.70
C ASN A 17 -9.48 -2.82 4.84
N MET A 18 -9.61 -2.93 3.52
CA MET A 18 -8.93 -2.01 2.59
C MET A 18 -9.44 -0.58 2.76
N ILE A 19 -10.76 -0.34 2.86
CA ILE A 19 -11.32 1.01 2.99
C ILE A 19 -10.84 1.71 4.28
N THR A 20 -10.82 0.99 5.42
CA THR A 20 -10.37 1.56 6.69
C THR A 20 -8.85 1.81 6.72
N GLY A 21 -8.05 0.92 6.11
CA GLY A 21 -6.58 1.06 6.08
C GLY A 21 -6.05 1.97 4.96
N ALA A 22 -6.70 2.01 3.80
CA ALA A 22 -6.22 2.72 2.62
C ALA A 22 -6.48 4.23 2.67
N ALA A 23 -7.46 4.69 3.46
CA ALA A 23 -7.69 6.11 3.72
C ALA A 23 -6.46 6.83 4.31
N GLN A 24 -5.49 6.09 4.83
CA GLN A 24 -4.28 6.60 5.44
C GLN A 24 -3.01 6.12 4.74
N MET A 25 -3.10 5.50 3.57
CA MET A 25 -1.89 5.05 2.86
C MET A 25 -1.22 6.25 2.17
N ASP A 26 0.05 6.48 2.51
CA ASP A 26 0.89 7.48 1.83
C ASP A 26 1.28 6.98 0.42
N GLY A 27 1.20 5.67 0.17
CA GLY A 27 1.36 5.03 -1.14
C GLY A 27 1.02 3.55 -1.06
N ALA A 28 0.82 2.91 -2.21
CA ALA A 28 0.50 1.48 -2.31
C ALA A 28 1.40 0.76 -3.32
N ILE A 29 1.65 -0.54 -3.07
CA ILE A 29 2.32 -1.44 -4.01
C ILE A 29 1.26 -2.38 -4.59
N LEU A 30 0.96 -2.23 -5.88
CA LEU A 30 0.11 -3.12 -6.63
C LEU A 30 0.91 -4.33 -7.11
N VAL A 31 0.59 -5.50 -6.58
CA VAL A 31 1.25 -6.75 -6.99
C VAL A 31 0.46 -7.38 -8.14
N VAL A 32 1.10 -7.53 -9.31
CA VAL A 32 0.51 -8.17 -10.49
C VAL A 32 1.38 -9.36 -10.88
N ALA A 33 0.79 -10.53 -11.10
CA ALA A 33 1.56 -11.68 -11.58
C ALA A 33 1.85 -11.53 -13.08
N ALA A 34 3.12 -11.57 -13.45
CA ALA A 34 3.59 -11.54 -14.84
C ALA A 34 3.00 -12.67 -15.70
N THR A 35 2.68 -13.81 -15.08
CA THR A 35 2.08 -14.96 -15.76
C THR A 35 0.61 -14.74 -16.15
N ASP A 36 -0.09 -13.87 -15.43
CA ASP A 36 -1.55 -13.75 -15.49
C ASP A 36 -1.99 -12.37 -16.03
N GLY A 37 -1.17 -11.34 -15.84
CA GLY A 37 -1.48 -9.96 -16.17
C GLY A 37 -2.57 -9.33 -15.28
N PRO A 38 -3.12 -8.16 -15.67
CA PRO A 38 -4.17 -7.48 -14.90
C PRO A 38 -5.50 -8.23 -14.92
N MET A 39 -5.90 -8.73 -13.74
CA MET A 39 -7.16 -9.46 -13.57
C MET A 39 -8.31 -8.54 -13.15
N ALA A 40 -9.54 -9.07 -13.09
CA ALA A 40 -10.71 -8.32 -12.64
C ALA A 40 -10.52 -7.72 -11.23
N GLN A 41 -9.91 -8.49 -10.32
CA GLN A 41 -9.56 -8.02 -8.97
C GLN A 41 -8.55 -6.88 -9.02
N THR A 42 -7.50 -6.97 -9.84
CA THR A 42 -6.52 -5.89 -10.03
C THR A 42 -7.20 -4.57 -10.39
N ARG A 43 -8.19 -4.61 -11.29
CA ARG A 43 -8.96 -3.42 -11.68
C ARG A 43 -9.76 -2.84 -10.51
N GLU A 44 -10.38 -3.70 -9.71
CA GLU A 44 -11.12 -3.31 -8.52
C GLU A 44 -10.21 -2.67 -7.45
N HIS A 45 -9.01 -3.20 -7.23
CA HIS A 45 -8.03 -2.61 -6.31
C HIS A 45 -7.58 -1.23 -6.75
N VAL A 46 -7.26 -1.04 -8.03
CA VAL A 46 -6.84 0.27 -8.53
C VAL A 46 -7.99 1.28 -8.40
N LEU A 47 -9.23 0.88 -8.74
CA LEU A 47 -10.40 1.72 -8.54
C LEU A 47 -10.59 2.11 -7.06
N LEU A 48 -10.49 1.15 -6.14
CA LEU A 48 -10.65 1.40 -4.71
C LEU A 48 -9.53 2.28 -4.16
N ALA A 49 -8.28 2.03 -4.54
CA ALA A 49 -7.13 2.87 -4.18
C ALA A 49 -7.36 4.32 -4.61
N ARG A 50 -7.93 4.55 -5.80
CA ARG A 50 -8.31 5.89 -6.24
C ARG A 50 -9.41 6.50 -5.39
N GLN A 51 -10.48 5.74 -5.12
CA GLN A 51 -11.65 6.22 -4.37
C GLN A 51 -11.33 6.58 -2.91
N VAL A 52 -10.42 5.85 -2.27
CA VAL A 52 -9.97 6.10 -0.89
C VAL A 52 -8.84 7.13 -0.83
N GLY A 53 -8.37 7.63 -1.98
CA GLY A 53 -7.43 8.74 -2.05
C GLY A 53 -5.96 8.35 -1.88
N VAL A 54 -5.56 7.13 -2.23
CA VAL A 54 -4.14 6.74 -2.25
C VAL A 54 -3.42 7.62 -3.29
N PRO A 55 -2.39 8.39 -2.90
CA PRO A 55 -1.80 9.39 -3.79
C PRO A 55 -0.78 8.80 -4.76
N TYR A 56 -0.06 7.75 -4.35
CA TYR A 56 1.01 7.13 -5.14
C TYR A 56 0.83 5.62 -5.22
N LEU A 57 1.00 5.06 -6.42
CA LEU A 57 0.86 3.64 -6.67
C LEU A 57 2.05 3.15 -7.49
N LEU A 58 2.77 2.17 -6.94
CA LEU A 58 3.89 1.49 -7.58
C LEU A 58 3.48 0.07 -7.93
N VAL A 59 4.10 -0.53 -8.94
CA VAL A 59 3.75 -1.88 -9.39
C VAL A 59 4.91 -2.83 -9.13
N ALA A 60 4.62 -3.94 -8.46
CA ALA A 60 5.48 -5.09 -8.39
C ALA A 60 4.97 -6.15 -9.38
N LEU A 61 5.62 -6.26 -10.53
CA LEU A 61 5.32 -7.29 -11.52
C LEU A 61 5.96 -8.61 -11.05
N ASN A 62 5.22 -9.39 -10.28
CA ASN A 62 5.69 -10.57 -9.56
C ASN A 62 5.68 -11.84 -10.43
N LYS A 63 6.38 -12.89 -9.99
CA LYS A 63 6.59 -14.14 -10.75
C LYS A 63 7.30 -13.92 -12.08
N SER A 64 8.11 -12.87 -12.21
CA SER A 64 8.90 -12.64 -13.42
C SER A 64 9.94 -13.74 -13.67
N ASP A 65 10.30 -14.53 -12.66
CA ASP A 65 11.15 -15.72 -12.80
C ASP A 65 10.49 -16.85 -13.59
N MET A 66 9.17 -16.81 -13.78
CA MET A 66 8.40 -17.82 -14.50
C MET A 66 8.13 -17.45 -15.96
N VAL A 67 8.58 -16.28 -16.41
CA VAL A 67 8.36 -15.75 -17.76
C VAL A 67 9.71 -15.50 -18.40
N ASP A 68 10.08 -16.35 -19.36
CA ASP A 68 11.37 -16.28 -20.05
C ASP A 68 11.36 -15.32 -21.25
N ASP A 69 10.17 -14.89 -21.69
CA ASP A 69 9.98 -14.04 -22.86
C ASP A 69 9.81 -12.57 -22.45
N GLU A 70 10.78 -11.76 -22.86
CA GLU A 70 10.82 -10.33 -22.59
C GLU A 70 9.62 -9.58 -23.21
N GLU A 71 9.17 -9.99 -24.39
CA GLU A 71 8.03 -9.34 -25.07
C GLU A 71 6.72 -9.53 -24.27
N ILE A 72 6.57 -10.67 -23.59
CA ILE A 72 5.42 -10.92 -22.71
C ILE A 72 5.47 -10.00 -21.49
N LEU A 73 6.64 -9.82 -20.88
CA LEU A 73 6.79 -8.93 -19.72
C LEU A 73 6.50 -7.48 -20.08
N GLU A 74 7.00 -7.01 -21.23
CA GLU A 74 6.70 -5.67 -21.75
C GLU A 74 5.21 -5.48 -22.04
N LEU A 75 4.55 -6.49 -22.64
CA LEU A 75 3.11 -6.44 -22.90
C LEU A 75 2.30 -6.32 -21.61
N VAL A 76 2.61 -7.14 -20.60
CA VAL A 76 1.90 -7.09 -19.31
C VAL A 76 2.16 -5.76 -18.61
N GLU A 77 3.38 -5.23 -18.66
CA GLU A 77 3.68 -3.90 -18.14
C GLU A 77 2.83 -2.83 -18.82
N MET A 78 2.73 -2.84 -20.16
CA MET A 78 1.86 -1.91 -20.89
C MET A 78 0.40 -2.00 -20.44
N GLU A 79 -0.14 -3.21 -20.31
CA GLU A 79 -1.52 -3.40 -19.83
C GLU A 79 -1.75 -2.87 -18.41
N VAL A 80 -0.76 -3.01 -17.51
CA VAL A 80 -0.83 -2.43 -16.16
C VAL A 80 -0.81 -0.91 -16.23
N ARG A 81 0.08 -0.32 -17.03
CA ARG A 81 0.16 1.14 -17.19
C ARG A 81 -1.14 1.72 -17.74
N GLU A 82 -1.74 1.08 -18.74
CA GLU A 82 -3.05 1.46 -19.26
C GLU A 82 -4.15 1.36 -18.18
N LEU A 83 -4.13 0.32 -17.35
CA LEU A 83 -5.05 0.19 -16.23
C LEU A 83 -4.90 1.34 -15.23
N LEU A 84 -3.67 1.69 -14.83
CA LEU A 84 -3.41 2.81 -13.93
C LEU A 84 -3.94 4.12 -14.52
N SER A 85 -3.62 4.41 -15.78
CA SER A 85 -4.09 5.60 -16.50
C SER A 85 -5.62 5.63 -16.61
N SER A 86 -6.28 4.48 -16.78
CA SER A 86 -7.75 4.39 -16.83
C SER A 86 -8.44 4.79 -15.52
N GLN A 87 -7.72 4.74 -14.39
CA GLN A 87 -8.19 5.11 -13.06
C GLN A 87 -7.55 6.41 -12.55
N GLU A 88 -7.04 7.25 -13.46
CA GLU A 88 -6.46 8.56 -13.16
C GLU A 88 -5.18 8.53 -12.30
N PHE A 89 -4.48 7.40 -12.26
CA PHE A 89 -3.10 7.34 -11.81
C PHE A 89 -2.14 7.70 -12.95
N ASP A 90 -0.92 8.11 -12.60
CA ASP A 90 0.13 8.38 -13.59
C ASP A 90 0.74 7.07 -14.09
N GLY A 91 0.04 6.36 -14.99
CA GLY A 91 0.48 5.09 -15.54
C GLY A 91 1.77 5.19 -16.36
N ASP A 92 2.04 6.35 -16.96
CA ASP A 92 3.24 6.57 -17.79
C ASP A 92 4.51 6.66 -16.92
N ASN A 93 4.42 7.31 -15.75
CA ASN A 93 5.57 7.50 -14.86
C ASN A 93 5.57 6.58 -13.63
N ALA A 94 4.49 5.81 -13.37
CA ALA A 94 4.44 4.87 -12.26
C ALA A 94 5.61 3.88 -12.34
N PRO A 95 6.38 3.67 -11.27
CA PRO A 95 7.42 2.66 -11.23
C PRO A 95 6.80 1.26 -11.39
N VAL A 96 7.33 0.49 -12.35
CA VAL A 96 6.99 -0.92 -12.55
C VAL A 96 8.28 -1.72 -12.39
N ILE A 97 8.34 -2.50 -11.30
CA ILE A 97 9.54 -3.27 -10.95
C ILE A 97 9.23 -4.74 -11.09
N ARG A 98 10.02 -5.44 -11.89
CA ARG A 98 9.93 -6.88 -12.09
C ARG A 98 10.55 -7.60 -10.91
N VAL A 99 9.77 -8.45 -10.25
CA VAL A 99 10.19 -9.12 -9.02
C VAL A 99 9.84 -10.60 -9.05
N SER A 100 10.53 -11.36 -8.22
CA SER A 100 10.09 -12.69 -7.81
C SER A 100 10.12 -12.76 -6.30
N GLY A 101 8.95 -12.62 -5.67
CA GLY A 101 8.84 -12.71 -4.22
C GLY A 101 9.28 -14.08 -3.68
N LEU A 102 9.04 -15.15 -4.44
CA LEU A 102 9.45 -16.50 -4.06
C LEU A 102 10.97 -16.66 -4.11
N LYS A 103 11.60 -16.31 -5.24
CA LYS A 103 13.07 -16.43 -5.38
C LYS A 103 13.83 -15.50 -4.46
N ALA A 104 13.31 -14.29 -4.22
CA ALA A 104 13.87 -13.38 -3.24
C ALA A 104 13.82 -14.00 -1.83
N LEU A 105 12.71 -14.64 -1.45
CA LEU A 105 12.57 -15.31 -0.17
C LEU A 105 13.47 -16.56 -0.04
N GLU A 106 13.72 -17.27 -1.14
CA GLU A 106 14.70 -18.37 -1.22
C GLU A 106 16.16 -17.89 -1.13
N GLY A 107 16.39 -16.58 -1.20
CA GLY A 107 17.71 -15.96 -1.06
C GLY A 107 18.48 -15.83 -2.37
N ASP A 108 17.83 -15.94 -3.53
CA ASP A 108 18.47 -15.68 -4.82
C ASP A 108 18.89 -14.20 -4.91
N PRO A 109 20.20 -13.90 -5.07
CA PRO A 109 20.70 -12.52 -5.05
C PRO A 109 20.07 -11.61 -6.10
N GLN A 110 19.73 -12.12 -7.28
CA GLN A 110 19.11 -11.32 -8.35
C GLN A 110 17.73 -10.82 -7.90
N TRP A 111 16.94 -11.72 -7.33
CA TRP A 111 15.55 -11.42 -6.95
C TRP A 111 15.47 -10.70 -5.60
N VAL A 112 16.40 -10.97 -4.68
CA VAL A 112 16.58 -10.11 -3.49
C VAL A 112 16.84 -8.67 -3.92
N LYS A 113 17.76 -8.46 -4.89
CA LYS A 113 18.05 -7.13 -5.42
C LYS A 113 16.82 -6.46 -6.04
N SER A 114 15.99 -7.21 -6.77
CA SER A 114 14.75 -6.66 -7.34
C SER A 114 13.76 -6.14 -6.29
N VAL A 115 13.71 -6.76 -5.10
CA VAL A 115 12.87 -6.28 -3.99
C VAL A 115 13.49 -5.03 -3.34
N GLU A 116 14.81 -4.97 -3.24
CA GLU A 116 15.51 -3.74 -2.82
C GLU A 116 15.23 -2.59 -3.79
N ASP A 117 15.32 -2.84 -5.11
CA ASP A 117 15.04 -1.85 -6.15
C ASP A 117 13.57 -1.36 -6.09
N LEU A 118 12.64 -2.25 -5.74
CA LEU A 118 11.25 -1.86 -5.47
C LEU A 118 11.15 -0.91 -4.28
N LEU A 119 11.88 -1.16 -3.19
CA LEU A 119 11.89 -0.28 -2.02
C LEU A 119 12.61 1.04 -2.31
N ASP A 120 13.67 1.02 -3.12
CA ASP A 120 14.34 2.23 -3.59
C ASP A 120 13.37 3.09 -4.42
N ALA A 121 12.57 2.47 -5.30
CA ALA A 121 11.53 3.18 -6.05
C ALA A 121 10.45 3.78 -5.13
N VAL A 122 10.07 3.09 -4.04
CA VAL A 122 9.18 3.67 -3.01
C VAL A 122 9.84 4.87 -2.35
N ASP A 123 11.13 4.77 -1.98
CA ASP A 123 11.90 5.85 -1.38
C ASP A 123 11.96 7.09 -2.32
N GLU A 124 12.08 6.90 -3.62
CA GLU A 124 12.19 7.97 -4.61
C GLU A 124 10.85 8.62 -4.98
N ASN A 125 9.77 7.82 -5.08
CA ASN A 125 8.50 8.28 -5.67
C ASN A 125 7.46 8.70 -4.62
N VAL A 126 7.50 8.11 -3.43
CA VAL A 126 6.59 8.48 -2.35
C VAL A 126 7.26 9.59 -1.53
N PRO A 127 6.74 10.82 -1.49
CA PRO A 127 7.32 11.88 -0.67
C PRO A 127 7.12 11.59 0.81
N ASP A 128 8.00 12.13 1.65
CA ASP A 128 7.80 12.07 3.09
C ASP A 128 6.49 12.80 3.45
N PRO A 129 5.57 12.15 4.19
CA PRO A 129 4.29 12.77 4.52
C PRO A 129 4.50 13.98 5.43
N VAL A 130 3.81 15.08 5.10
CA VAL A 130 3.84 16.29 5.92
C VAL A 130 3.06 16.03 7.20
N ARG A 131 3.74 16.07 8.34
CA ARG A 131 3.14 15.84 9.66
C ARG A 131 2.77 17.15 10.32
N ASP A 132 1.48 17.36 10.54
CA ASP A 132 0.95 18.53 11.24
C ASP A 132 1.08 18.40 12.77
N ILE A 133 2.30 18.34 13.27
CA ILE A 133 2.58 18.08 14.70
C ILE A 133 2.15 19.20 15.65
N ASP A 134 2.01 20.43 15.14
CA ASP A 134 1.64 21.61 15.94
C ASP A 134 0.12 21.81 16.08
N LYS A 135 -0.68 21.00 15.37
CA LYS A 135 -2.15 21.06 15.47
C LYS A 135 -2.64 20.32 16.73
N PRO A 136 -3.87 20.57 17.20
CA PRO A 136 -4.47 19.77 18.27
C PRO A 136 -4.54 18.29 17.90
N PHE A 137 -4.26 17.41 18.86
CA PHE A 137 -4.26 15.96 18.68
C PHE A 137 -5.57 15.47 18.08
N LEU A 138 -5.47 14.65 17.03
CA LEU A 138 -6.58 13.92 16.46
C LEU A 138 -6.08 12.59 15.90
N MET A 139 -6.76 11.52 16.26
CA MET A 139 -6.46 10.16 15.83
C MET A 139 -7.77 9.43 15.54
N PRO A 140 -8.05 9.07 14.27
CA PRO A 140 -9.15 8.17 13.94
C PRO A 140 -8.92 6.80 14.60
N ILE A 141 -9.97 6.24 15.20
CA ILE A 141 -9.90 4.90 15.81
C ILE A 141 -10.16 3.85 14.72
N GLU A 142 -9.20 2.96 14.52
CA GLU A 142 -9.27 1.82 13.60
C GLU A 142 -9.80 0.56 14.29
N ASP A 143 -9.33 0.27 15.50
CA ASP A 143 -9.74 -0.91 16.26
C ASP A 143 -9.70 -0.66 17.78
N VAL A 144 -10.42 -1.51 18.53
CA VAL A 144 -10.59 -1.42 19.98
C VAL A 144 -10.35 -2.78 20.62
N PHE A 145 -9.34 -2.86 21.47
CA PHE A 145 -8.97 -4.05 22.21
C PHE A 145 -9.20 -3.86 23.71
N THR A 146 -9.51 -4.94 24.42
CA THR A 146 -9.42 -4.97 25.88
C THR A 146 -8.26 -5.88 26.27
N ILE A 147 -7.19 -5.29 26.82
CA ILE A 147 -6.01 -6.02 27.27
C ILE A 147 -6.13 -6.26 28.77
N THR A 148 -6.19 -7.53 29.17
CA THR A 148 -6.28 -7.93 30.59
C THR A 148 -5.13 -7.32 31.40
N GLY A 149 -5.47 -6.60 32.47
CA GLY A 149 -4.49 -5.93 33.33
C GLY A 149 -3.96 -4.58 32.83
N ARG A 150 -4.32 -4.13 31.61
CA ARG A 150 -3.99 -2.79 31.09
C ARG A 150 -5.21 -1.91 30.84
N GLY A 151 -6.35 -2.52 30.47
CA GLY A 151 -7.59 -1.82 30.16
C GLY A 151 -7.89 -1.77 28.66
N THR A 152 -8.71 -0.80 28.26
CA THR A 152 -9.09 -0.57 26.86
C THR A 152 -7.95 0.10 26.10
N VAL A 153 -7.62 -0.44 24.93
CA VAL A 153 -6.62 0.10 24.00
C VAL A 153 -7.30 0.36 22.67
N VAL A 154 -7.21 1.59 22.19
CA VAL A 154 -7.63 1.97 20.85
C VAL A 154 -6.40 2.09 19.96
N THR A 155 -6.49 1.63 18.71
CA THR A 155 -5.40 1.73 17.73
C THR A 155 -5.82 2.62 16.57
N GLY A 156 -4.85 3.32 15.99
CA GLY A 156 -5.01 4.08 14.75
C GLY A 156 -3.77 4.92 14.44
N ARG A 157 -3.67 5.45 13.21
CA ARG A 157 -2.66 6.47 12.88
C ARG A 157 -3.07 7.84 13.41
N VAL A 158 -2.15 8.53 14.07
CA VAL A 158 -2.34 9.93 14.44
C VAL A 158 -2.38 10.79 13.18
N GLU A 159 -3.52 11.44 12.93
CA GLU A 159 -3.71 12.30 11.77
C GLU A 159 -2.98 13.63 11.94
N ARG A 160 -3.00 14.19 13.16
CA ARG A 160 -2.33 15.45 13.50
C ARG A 160 -2.06 15.59 14.99
N GLY A 161 -1.15 16.51 15.32
CA GLY A 161 -0.78 16.81 16.69
C GLY A 161 0.10 15.75 17.34
N GLN A 162 0.22 15.84 18.66
CA GLN A 162 0.95 14.91 19.50
C GLN A 162 0.13 14.63 20.76
N LEU A 163 0.25 13.40 21.29
CA LEU A 163 -0.35 13.01 22.56
C LEU A 163 0.74 12.47 23.48
N LYS A 164 0.82 13.02 24.69
CA LYS A 164 1.71 12.51 25.74
C LYS A 164 0.94 11.62 26.71
N VAL A 165 1.69 10.75 27.39
CA VAL A 165 1.13 9.88 28.42
C VAL A 165 0.49 10.75 29.51
N ASN A 166 -0.74 10.38 29.90
CA ASN A 166 -1.59 11.07 30.89
C ASN A 166 -2.22 12.41 30.45
N GLU A 167 -2.11 12.80 29.18
CA GLU A 167 -2.93 13.93 28.67
C GLU A 167 -4.40 13.53 28.56
N GLU A 168 -5.30 14.46 28.89
CA GLU A 168 -6.74 14.24 28.74
C GLU A 168 -7.13 14.30 27.26
N VAL A 169 -8.05 13.41 26.87
CA VAL A 169 -8.57 13.31 25.51
C VAL A 169 -10.09 13.19 25.52
N GLU A 170 -10.72 13.61 24.43
CA GLU A 170 -12.15 13.45 24.21
C GLU A 170 -12.39 12.46 23.06
N ILE A 171 -13.31 11.50 23.25
CA ILE A 171 -13.74 10.60 22.18
C ILE A 171 -14.94 11.24 21.48
N VAL A 172 -14.70 11.81 20.29
CA VAL A 172 -15.70 12.54 19.50
C VAL A 172 -16.26 11.64 18.39
N GLY A 173 -17.59 11.51 18.30
CA GLY A 173 -18.29 10.70 17.30
C GLY A 173 -19.81 10.83 17.39
N ILE A 174 -20.54 10.42 16.35
CA ILE A 174 -22.01 10.52 16.29
C ILE A 174 -22.64 9.49 17.22
N LYS A 175 -23.59 9.93 18.05
CA LYS A 175 -24.46 9.09 18.90
C LYS A 175 -25.57 8.41 18.11
#